data_AF-A0A2V5QG27-F1
#
_entry.id   AF-A0A2V5QG27-F1
#
_cell.length_a   1.000
_cell.length_b   1.000
_cell.length_c   1.000
_cell.angle_alpha   90.00
_cell.angle_beta   90.00
_cell.angle_gamma   90.00
#
_symmetry.space_group_name_H-M   'P 1'
#
loop_
_entity.id
_entity.type
_entity.pdbx_description
1 polymer ?
#
loop_
_entity_poly.entity_id
_entity_poly.type
_entity_poly.pdbx_seq_one_letter_code
_entity_poly.pdbx_strand_id
1 'polypeptide(L)'
;MSYLLGLENLGGYGFIASWTDYDNDGDLDILLINDCPYGPVGTKLFRNDGGTDPLAWTFTEVSATVGAADCRHGMGIAVGDYDRDGWQDYFYTNIGSPLLLHNDGGTFTDVTAAAGLNDNQVPETGKKRITWGTIFFDYDLDGFLDLAVAAGTLGLNSTTDPQPNLLYHNDGNGISFTDVSASSGFDDSGRGRTIVMGDYDNDGDPDLFLVNYGEKAHLFRNDYANTTGHHWLILDLQGAGPPLSNRDGIGAKIKLTTPDGAVQYWETRSGDSLGGGSDMRPAYFGLNNNALVSQVQVTWPSGIVQTLTNLAIDRRITISEEASPPQIILISPNGGETWIKGSTYTIRWRDNISSNVKIRLLNGSRTAAIIAASTPSDGSFDWTVPTSLADGRNYKVEVRSLDDATIRDQSDRSFTIATSGR
;
A
#
# COMPACT_ATOMS: atom_id res chain seq x y z
N MET A 1 21.59 9.76 -6.25
CA MET A 1 20.37 9.14 -6.77
C MET A 1 20.69 7.68 -7.02
N SER A 2 20.07 6.76 -6.29
CA SER A 2 20.07 5.34 -6.62
C SER A 2 18.89 5.09 -7.57
N TYR A 3 19.13 4.31 -8.62
CA TYR A 3 18.06 3.77 -9.46
C TYR A 3 17.73 2.39 -8.91
N LEU A 4 16.84 2.33 -7.92
CA LEU A 4 16.42 1.06 -7.30
C LEU A 4 15.56 0.21 -8.26
N LEU A 5 14.94 0.87 -9.23
CA LEU A 5 14.26 0.27 -10.35
C LEU A 5 15.20 0.28 -11.56
N GLY A 6 15.37 -0.86 -12.23
CA GLY A 6 16.16 -0.95 -13.47
C GLY A 6 15.62 0.03 -14.52
N LEU A 7 16.48 0.89 -15.07
CA LEU A 7 16.11 1.95 -16.02
C LEU A 7 15.41 1.41 -17.27
N GLU A 8 15.76 0.19 -17.68
CA GLU A 8 15.11 -0.55 -18.77
C GLU A 8 13.61 -0.82 -18.52
N ASN A 9 13.19 -0.89 -17.25
CA ASN A 9 11.80 -1.11 -16.87
C ASN A 9 10.98 0.18 -16.75
N LEU A 10 11.61 1.35 -16.92
CA LEU A 10 10.99 2.67 -16.77
C LEU A 10 10.81 3.41 -18.11
N GLY A 11 11.10 2.79 -19.24
CA GLY A 11 11.05 3.41 -20.57
C GLY A 11 9.64 3.60 -21.18
N GLY A 12 8.57 3.43 -20.40
CA GLY A 12 7.17 3.49 -20.85
C GLY A 12 6.52 4.87 -20.71
N TYR A 13 5.29 4.99 -21.23
CA TYR A 13 4.42 6.15 -20.99
C TYR A 13 3.54 5.88 -19.76
N GLY A 14 4.13 6.06 -18.58
CA GLY A 14 3.43 5.86 -17.30
C GLY A 14 2.41 6.96 -17.02
N PHE A 15 1.23 6.55 -16.53
CA PHE A 15 0.15 7.47 -16.16
C PHE A 15 0.00 7.62 -14.64
N ILE A 16 -0.04 6.50 -13.92
CA ILE A 16 -0.22 6.45 -12.47
C ILE A 16 0.53 5.26 -11.87
N ALA A 17 0.96 5.41 -10.62
CA ALA A 17 1.47 4.33 -9.79
C ALA A 17 0.73 4.28 -8.45
N SER A 18 0.66 3.09 -7.85
CA SER A 18 0.15 2.87 -6.50
C SER A 18 1.15 2.06 -5.68
N TRP A 19 1.22 2.38 -4.39
CA TRP A 19 1.82 1.49 -3.39
C TRP A 19 0.78 0.50 -2.90
N THR A 20 1.18 -0.75 -2.70
CA THR A 20 0.31 -1.84 -2.25
C THR A 20 1.19 -3.01 -1.83
N ASP A 21 0.80 -3.78 -0.82
CA ASP A 21 1.47 -5.04 -0.46
C ASP A 21 0.69 -6.21 -1.09
N TYR A 22 1.09 -6.63 -2.30
CA TYR A 22 0.27 -7.56 -3.09
C TYR A 22 0.44 -9.02 -2.69
N ASP A 23 1.59 -9.38 -2.09
CA ASP A 23 1.92 -10.73 -1.65
C ASP A 23 1.86 -10.90 -0.12
N ASN A 24 1.38 -9.88 0.59
CA ASN A 24 1.13 -9.86 2.03
C ASN A 24 2.39 -10.10 2.88
N ASP A 25 3.56 -9.70 2.40
CA ASP A 25 4.83 -9.94 3.09
C ASP A 25 5.23 -8.83 4.07
N GLY A 26 4.48 -7.73 4.09
CA GLY A 26 4.62 -6.62 5.02
C GLY A 26 5.48 -5.47 4.51
N ASP A 27 6.00 -5.55 3.28
CA ASP A 27 6.61 -4.41 2.61
C ASP A 27 5.74 -3.91 1.43
N LEU A 28 5.96 -2.66 1.02
CA LEU A 28 5.12 -2.03 -0.01
C LEU A 28 5.75 -2.22 -1.39
N ASP A 29 4.98 -2.80 -2.29
CA ASP A 29 5.28 -2.96 -3.71
C ASP A 29 4.82 -1.76 -4.53
N ILE A 30 5.26 -1.71 -5.78
CA ILE A 30 4.89 -0.64 -6.71
C ILE A 30 4.19 -1.22 -7.92
N LEU A 31 2.95 -0.82 -8.14
CA LEU A 31 2.22 -1.06 -9.37
C LEU A 31 2.20 0.21 -10.22
N LEU A 32 2.64 0.10 -11.48
CA LEU A 32 2.75 1.20 -12.45
C LEU A 32 1.95 0.89 -13.71
N ILE A 33 0.96 1.74 -14.00
CA ILE A 33 0.13 1.64 -15.20
C ILE A 33 0.78 2.40 -16.36
N ASN A 34 0.91 1.73 -17.51
CA ASN A 34 1.51 2.29 -18.73
C ASN A 34 0.54 2.28 -19.92
N ASP A 35 0.62 3.32 -20.75
CA ASP A 35 -0.03 3.37 -22.07
C ASP A 35 0.84 2.64 -23.11
N CYS A 36 0.76 1.30 -23.07
CA CYS A 36 1.67 0.40 -23.78
C CYS A 36 1.72 0.59 -25.31
N PRO A 37 0.60 0.84 -26.03
CA PRO A 37 0.65 0.95 -27.49
C PRO A 37 1.49 2.13 -28.01
N TYR A 38 1.69 3.19 -27.21
CA TYR A 38 2.50 4.33 -27.61
C TYR A 38 3.99 4.19 -27.25
N GLY A 39 4.34 3.36 -26.27
CA GLY A 39 5.70 2.96 -25.94
C GLY A 39 5.66 1.54 -25.40
N PRO A 40 6.36 0.55 -26.04
CA PRO A 40 6.08 -0.89 -25.94
C PRO A 40 6.50 -1.50 -24.59
N VAL A 41 6.09 -0.88 -23.50
CA VAL A 41 6.31 -1.25 -22.11
C VAL A 41 4.93 -1.31 -21.47
N GLY A 42 4.50 -2.52 -21.13
CA GLY A 42 3.22 -2.75 -20.45
C GLY A 42 3.24 -2.30 -18.99
N THR A 43 2.09 -2.42 -18.33
CA THR A 43 1.93 -2.30 -16.88
C THR A 43 2.98 -3.15 -16.15
N LYS A 44 3.59 -2.55 -15.12
CA LYS A 44 4.67 -3.15 -14.33
C LYS A 44 4.25 -3.27 -12.88
N LEU A 45 4.56 -4.41 -12.28
CA LEU A 45 4.45 -4.65 -10.86
C LEU A 45 5.85 -4.97 -10.36
N PHE A 46 6.34 -4.16 -9.46
CA PHE A 46 7.65 -4.29 -8.86
C PHE A 46 7.47 -4.80 -7.44
N ARG A 47 7.80 -6.06 -7.21
CA ARG A 47 7.87 -6.61 -5.86
C ARG A 47 9.05 -5.95 -5.15
N ASN A 48 8.84 -5.46 -3.94
CA ASN A 48 9.91 -5.08 -3.06
C ASN A 48 10.51 -6.36 -2.44
N ASP A 49 11.76 -6.66 -2.75
CA ASP A 49 12.45 -7.83 -2.17
C ASP A 49 13.11 -7.47 -0.84
N GLY A 50 12.43 -6.62 -0.06
CA GLY A 50 12.98 -5.98 1.11
C GLY A 50 13.34 -6.96 2.22
N GLY A 51 14.02 -6.42 3.24
CA GLY A 51 14.37 -7.14 4.46
C GLY A 51 14.53 -6.17 5.62
N THR A 52 15.26 -6.56 6.67
CA THR A 52 15.41 -5.70 7.85
C THR A 52 16.21 -4.41 7.60
N ASP A 53 17.00 -4.32 6.51
CA ASP A 53 17.73 -3.10 6.11
C ASP A 53 17.02 -2.31 5.00
N PRO A 54 16.32 -1.19 5.32
CA PRO A 54 15.64 -0.37 4.32
C PRO A 54 16.58 0.28 3.31
N LEU A 55 17.90 0.33 3.57
CA LEU A 55 18.88 0.84 2.61
C LEU A 55 19.37 -0.23 1.63
N ALA A 56 19.04 -1.50 1.88
CA ALA A 56 19.38 -2.62 1.01
C ALA A 56 18.18 -3.11 0.18
N TRP A 57 17.00 -2.48 0.33
CA TRP A 57 15.80 -2.86 -0.41
C TRP A 57 16.04 -2.73 -1.92
N THR A 58 15.65 -3.77 -2.63
CA THR A 58 15.69 -3.86 -4.08
C THR A 58 14.31 -4.20 -4.59
N PHE A 59 14.03 -3.82 -5.83
CA PHE A 59 12.76 -4.14 -6.47
C PHE A 59 12.98 -5.08 -7.63
N THR A 60 12.16 -6.13 -7.72
CA THR A 60 12.11 -7.05 -8.86
C THR A 60 10.83 -6.83 -9.64
N GLU A 61 10.94 -6.66 -10.96
CA GLU A 61 9.79 -6.58 -11.85
C GLU A 61 9.20 -7.99 -12.05
N VAL A 62 7.94 -8.19 -11.65
CA VAL A 62 7.29 -9.51 -11.57
C VAL A 62 5.99 -9.60 -12.38
N SER A 63 5.57 -8.56 -13.10
CA SER A 63 4.20 -8.47 -13.63
C SER A 63 3.81 -9.65 -14.51
N ALA A 64 4.72 -10.11 -15.38
CA ALA A 64 4.46 -11.26 -16.24
C ALA A 64 4.41 -12.58 -15.47
N THR A 65 5.24 -12.74 -14.44
CA THR A 65 5.30 -13.98 -13.65
C THR A 65 4.12 -14.16 -12.71
N VAL A 66 3.54 -13.05 -12.24
CA VAL A 66 2.38 -13.07 -11.34
C VAL A 66 1.06 -12.78 -12.05
N GLY A 67 1.04 -12.60 -13.37
CA GLY A 67 -0.21 -12.39 -14.12
C GLY A 67 -0.75 -10.96 -14.12
N ALA A 68 -0.02 -10.00 -13.56
CA ALA A 68 -0.41 -8.58 -13.52
C ALA A 68 -0.02 -7.78 -14.79
N ALA A 69 0.72 -8.37 -15.72
CA ALA A 69 1.14 -7.72 -16.95
C ALA A 69 -0.04 -7.37 -17.86
N ASP A 70 -0.11 -6.11 -18.28
CA ASP A 70 -1.10 -5.64 -19.25
C ASP A 70 -0.44 -4.72 -20.30
N CYS A 71 -0.89 -4.79 -21.56
CA CYS A 71 -0.38 -3.95 -22.63
C CYS A 71 -1.52 -3.31 -23.44
N ARG A 72 -2.51 -2.75 -22.73
CA ARG A 72 -3.52 -1.86 -23.30
C ARG A 72 -3.15 -0.39 -23.03
N HIS A 73 -4.10 0.49 -23.37
CA HIS A 73 -4.01 1.92 -23.11
C HIS A 73 -4.33 2.23 -21.64
N GLY A 74 -3.49 1.77 -20.72
CA GLY A 74 -3.72 1.89 -19.29
C GLY A 74 -3.69 3.35 -18.83
N MET A 75 -4.66 3.74 -17.99
CA MET A 75 -4.82 5.13 -17.53
C MET A 75 -4.86 5.25 -16.00
N GLY A 76 -5.70 4.46 -15.34
CA GLY A 76 -6.00 4.55 -13.91
C GLY A 76 -5.94 3.19 -13.24
N ILE A 77 -5.83 3.24 -11.92
CA ILE A 77 -5.78 2.06 -11.05
C ILE A 77 -6.69 2.28 -9.85
N ALA A 78 -7.44 1.24 -9.48
CA ALA A 78 -8.04 1.08 -8.16
C ALA A 78 -7.46 -0.18 -7.52
N VAL A 79 -7.17 -0.09 -6.22
CA VAL A 79 -6.74 -1.21 -5.40
C VAL A 79 -7.73 -1.38 -4.25
N GLY A 80 -8.15 -2.61 -3.98
CA GLY A 80 -9.08 -2.93 -2.90
C GLY A 80 -9.35 -4.43 -2.85
N ASP A 81 -9.75 -4.91 -1.69
CA ASP A 81 -10.19 -6.30 -1.50
C ASP A 81 -11.72 -6.34 -1.72
N TYR A 82 -12.15 -6.58 -2.96
CA TYR A 82 -13.56 -6.43 -3.33
C TYR A 82 -14.40 -7.64 -2.94
N ASP A 83 -13.78 -8.80 -2.71
CA ASP A 83 -14.44 -10.06 -2.37
C ASP A 83 -14.24 -10.51 -0.93
N ARG A 84 -13.44 -9.75 -0.17
CA ARG A 84 -13.16 -9.90 1.27
C ARG A 84 -12.33 -11.15 1.58
N ASP A 85 -11.45 -11.56 0.68
CA ASP A 85 -10.61 -12.74 0.86
C ASP A 85 -9.29 -12.46 1.61
N GLY A 86 -8.96 -11.18 1.83
CA GLY A 86 -7.76 -10.71 2.50
C GLY A 86 -6.59 -10.39 1.58
N TRP A 87 -6.77 -10.45 0.26
CA TRP A 87 -5.80 -10.08 -0.76
C TRP A 87 -6.27 -8.85 -1.51
N GLN A 88 -5.34 -7.96 -1.86
CA GLN A 88 -5.69 -6.75 -2.61
C GLN A 88 -5.83 -7.09 -4.09
N ASP A 89 -6.99 -6.76 -4.67
CA ASP A 89 -7.30 -6.89 -6.09
C ASP A 89 -7.08 -5.58 -6.82
N TYR A 90 -6.92 -5.68 -8.14
CA TYR A 90 -6.63 -4.53 -8.99
C TYR A 90 -7.63 -4.35 -10.11
N PHE A 91 -8.10 -3.11 -10.27
CA PHE A 91 -8.86 -2.71 -11.44
C PHE A 91 -8.08 -1.68 -12.28
N TYR A 92 -7.95 -1.95 -13.57
CA TYR A 92 -7.29 -1.07 -14.55
C TYR A 92 -8.30 -0.46 -15.50
N THR A 93 -8.28 0.86 -15.61
CA THR A 93 -8.97 1.56 -16.68
C THR A 93 -8.12 1.60 -17.93
N ASN A 94 -8.81 1.52 -19.07
CA ASN A 94 -8.22 1.39 -20.39
C ASN A 94 -9.07 2.08 -21.46
N ILE A 95 -8.48 2.29 -22.64
CA ILE A 95 -9.27 2.48 -23.86
C ILE A 95 -9.73 1.11 -24.37
N GLY A 96 -11.04 0.92 -24.43
CA GLY A 96 -11.68 -0.36 -24.72
C GLY A 96 -11.94 -1.14 -23.43
N SER A 97 -11.53 -2.41 -23.39
CA SER A 97 -11.83 -3.29 -22.27
C SER A 97 -11.05 -2.89 -21.01
N PRO A 98 -11.71 -2.71 -19.85
CA PRO A 98 -11.03 -2.59 -18.56
C PRO A 98 -10.44 -3.95 -18.14
N LEU A 99 -9.76 -4.00 -17.00
CA LEU A 99 -9.23 -5.22 -16.42
C LEU A 99 -9.55 -5.28 -14.93
N LEU A 100 -10.21 -6.34 -14.47
CA LEU A 100 -10.26 -6.71 -13.06
C LEU A 100 -9.38 -7.94 -12.85
N LEU A 101 -8.36 -7.80 -12.01
CA LEU A 101 -7.44 -8.86 -11.61
C LEU A 101 -7.74 -9.27 -10.17
N HIS A 102 -8.20 -10.51 -10.01
CA HIS A 102 -8.36 -11.15 -8.70
C HIS A 102 -7.03 -11.68 -8.20
N ASN A 103 -6.68 -11.46 -6.94
CA ASN A 103 -5.42 -11.86 -6.34
C ASN A 103 -5.53 -13.22 -5.63
N ASP A 104 -5.11 -14.29 -6.31
CA ASP A 104 -5.10 -15.67 -5.84
C ASP A 104 -3.91 -15.98 -4.88
N GLY A 105 -3.60 -15.09 -3.95
CA GLY A 105 -2.52 -15.28 -2.98
C GLY A 105 -1.12 -14.94 -3.50
N GLY A 106 -0.98 -13.78 -4.15
CA GLY A 106 0.26 -13.26 -4.74
C GLY A 106 0.39 -13.51 -6.25
N THR A 107 -0.67 -14.02 -6.90
CA THR A 107 -0.77 -14.14 -8.36
C THR A 107 -2.14 -13.70 -8.82
N PHE A 108 -2.27 -13.24 -10.06
CA PHE A 108 -3.47 -12.58 -10.55
C PHE A 108 -4.16 -13.35 -11.66
N THR A 109 -5.48 -13.40 -11.58
CA THR A 109 -6.37 -13.94 -12.62
C THR A 109 -7.27 -12.84 -13.17
N ASP A 110 -7.36 -12.72 -14.50
CA ASP A 110 -8.34 -11.84 -15.14
C ASP A 110 -9.76 -12.41 -14.97
N VAL A 111 -10.56 -11.71 -14.16
CA VAL A 111 -11.96 -12.05 -13.88
C VAL A 111 -12.93 -11.04 -14.49
N THR A 112 -12.47 -10.10 -15.32
CA THR A 112 -13.26 -8.97 -15.85
C THR A 112 -14.61 -9.39 -16.41
N ALA A 113 -14.64 -10.43 -17.24
CA ALA A 113 -15.88 -10.90 -17.86
C ALA A 113 -16.75 -11.72 -16.90
N ALA A 114 -16.15 -12.48 -15.98
CA ALA A 114 -16.88 -13.23 -14.97
C ALA A 114 -17.56 -12.29 -13.96
N ALA A 115 -16.93 -11.16 -13.67
CA ALA A 115 -17.42 -10.12 -12.79
C ALA A 115 -18.45 -9.18 -13.43
N GLY A 116 -18.75 -9.33 -14.72
CA GLY A 116 -19.71 -8.47 -15.44
C GLY A 116 -19.15 -7.10 -15.87
N LEU A 117 -17.83 -6.90 -15.79
CA LEU A 117 -17.16 -5.62 -16.10
C LEU A 117 -16.63 -5.54 -17.54
N ASN A 118 -17.15 -6.35 -18.46
CA ASN A 118 -16.68 -6.43 -19.85
C ASN A 118 -17.20 -5.30 -20.77
N ASP A 119 -17.47 -4.13 -20.20
CA ASP A 119 -17.96 -2.95 -20.92
C ASP A 119 -16.82 -2.25 -21.67
N ASN A 120 -16.61 -2.66 -22.93
CA ASN A 120 -15.56 -2.15 -23.79
C ASN A 120 -16.04 -1.10 -24.82
N GLN A 121 -17.34 -0.81 -24.86
CA GLN A 121 -17.96 0.08 -25.82
C GLN A 121 -19.15 0.81 -25.21
N VAL A 122 -19.28 2.10 -25.52
CA VAL A 122 -20.46 2.89 -25.15
C VAL A 122 -21.67 2.36 -25.94
N PRO A 123 -22.69 1.78 -25.30
CA PRO A 123 -23.79 1.10 -25.99
C PRO A 123 -24.51 1.96 -27.04
N GLU A 124 -24.69 3.26 -26.74
CA GLU A 124 -25.44 4.20 -27.56
C GLU A 124 -24.71 4.54 -28.88
N THR A 125 -23.38 4.47 -28.87
CA THR A 125 -22.55 4.92 -30.00
C THR A 125 -21.76 3.79 -30.67
N GLY A 126 -21.59 2.66 -29.99
CA GLY A 126 -20.72 1.55 -30.40
C GLY A 126 -19.23 1.90 -30.43
N LYS A 127 -18.85 3.10 -29.97
CA LYS A 127 -17.44 3.50 -29.88
C LYS A 127 -16.76 2.81 -28.72
N LYS A 128 -15.46 2.57 -28.85
CA LYS A 128 -14.64 2.09 -27.73
C LYS A 128 -14.81 3.02 -26.53
N ARG A 129 -14.99 2.42 -25.36
CA ARG A 129 -15.04 3.15 -24.10
C ARG A 129 -13.67 3.75 -23.78
N ILE A 130 -13.64 4.96 -23.23
CA ILE A 130 -12.40 5.65 -22.84
C ILE A 130 -12.51 5.98 -21.34
N THR A 131 -11.80 5.22 -20.51
CA THR A 131 -11.82 5.33 -19.04
C THR A 131 -10.52 5.90 -18.47
N TRP A 132 -10.60 6.54 -17.31
CA TRP A 132 -9.54 7.35 -16.69
C TRP A 132 -9.39 7.04 -15.19
N GLY A 133 -9.61 7.99 -14.28
CA GLY A 133 -9.62 7.75 -12.84
C GLY A 133 -10.67 6.73 -12.42
N THR A 134 -10.38 5.99 -11.36
CA THR A 134 -11.22 4.90 -10.86
C THR A 134 -10.92 4.70 -9.38
N ILE A 135 -11.89 4.20 -8.62
CA ILE A 135 -11.73 3.93 -7.19
C ILE A 135 -12.64 2.78 -6.73
N PHE A 136 -12.14 1.96 -5.81
CA PHE A 136 -12.96 1.04 -5.02
C PHE A 136 -13.43 1.72 -3.75
N PHE A 137 -14.72 1.63 -3.44
CA PHE A 137 -15.33 2.21 -2.25
C PHE A 137 -16.68 1.55 -1.96
N ASP A 138 -17.11 1.52 -0.71
CA ASP A 138 -18.40 0.97 -0.28
C ASP A 138 -19.44 2.10 -0.22
N TYR A 139 -20.21 2.31 -1.30
CA TYR A 139 -21.12 3.46 -1.39
C TYR A 139 -22.43 3.22 -0.63
N ASP A 140 -22.83 1.95 -0.49
CA ASP A 140 -24.11 1.57 0.10
C ASP A 140 -23.99 0.99 1.52
N LEU A 141 -22.77 1.03 2.06
CA LEU A 141 -22.40 0.62 3.40
C LEU A 141 -22.73 -0.85 3.69
N ASP A 142 -22.77 -1.71 2.67
CA ASP A 142 -23.01 -3.14 2.84
C ASP A 142 -21.74 -3.92 3.23
N GLY A 143 -20.59 -3.24 3.18
CA GLY A 143 -19.23 -3.69 3.49
C GLY A 143 -18.45 -4.25 2.30
N PHE A 144 -19.06 -4.35 1.11
CA PHE A 144 -18.39 -4.79 -0.11
C PHE A 144 -17.93 -3.56 -0.89
N LEU A 145 -16.73 -3.62 -1.45
CA LEU A 145 -16.24 -2.50 -2.25
C LEU A 145 -16.93 -2.52 -3.62
N ASP A 146 -17.64 -1.44 -3.93
CA ASP A 146 -18.15 -1.07 -5.23
C ASP A 146 -17.08 -0.34 -6.05
N LEU A 147 -17.36 -0.07 -7.33
CA LEU A 147 -16.38 0.48 -8.25
C LEU A 147 -16.94 1.70 -9.02
N ALA A 148 -16.33 2.86 -8.84
CA ALA A 148 -16.60 4.05 -9.65
C ALA A 148 -15.50 4.30 -10.68
N VAL A 149 -15.88 4.62 -11.92
CA VAL A 149 -14.97 4.82 -13.05
C VAL A 149 -15.32 6.10 -13.80
N ALA A 150 -14.36 7.01 -13.91
CA ALA A 150 -14.48 8.19 -14.76
C ALA A 150 -14.25 7.80 -16.22
N ALA A 151 -15.17 8.20 -17.09
CA ALA A 151 -15.06 8.05 -18.52
C ALA A 151 -15.05 9.44 -19.18
N GLY A 152 -14.41 9.55 -20.35
CA GLY A 152 -14.33 10.84 -21.01
C GLY A 152 -13.59 10.81 -22.32
N THR A 153 -14.15 11.43 -23.35
CA THR A 153 -13.55 11.44 -24.69
C THR A 153 -12.17 12.10 -24.73
N LEU A 154 -11.33 11.63 -25.65
CA LEU A 154 -10.09 12.30 -26.09
C LEU A 154 -10.37 13.49 -27.02
N GLY A 155 -11.57 13.53 -27.62
CA GLY A 155 -12.02 14.62 -28.47
C GLY A 155 -12.23 15.93 -27.71
N LEU A 156 -12.50 17.01 -28.45
CA LEU A 156 -12.62 18.34 -27.88
C LEU A 156 -13.97 18.60 -27.17
N ASN A 157 -14.98 17.73 -27.35
CA ASN A 157 -16.34 17.96 -26.84
C ASN A 157 -17.07 16.63 -26.55
N SER A 158 -17.55 16.47 -25.31
CA SER A 158 -18.39 15.35 -24.87
C SER A 158 -19.72 15.22 -25.63
N THR A 159 -20.28 16.31 -26.15
CA THR A 159 -21.57 16.31 -26.86
C THR A 159 -21.55 15.44 -28.13
N THR A 160 -20.41 15.40 -28.84
CA THR A 160 -20.24 14.64 -30.09
C THR A 160 -19.67 13.25 -29.88
N ASP A 161 -19.20 12.97 -28.68
CA ASP A 161 -18.59 11.71 -28.27
C ASP A 161 -18.83 11.46 -26.79
N PRO A 162 -20.10 11.20 -26.40
CA PRO A 162 -20.45 10.99 -25.00
C PRO A 162 -19.77 9.71 -24.49
N GLN A 163 -19.18 9.83 -23.31
CA GLN A 163 -18.52 8.74 -22.59
C GLN A 163 -19.04 8.82 -21.15
N PRO A 164 -20.23 8.28 -20.87
CA PRO A 164 -20.82 8.35 -19.53
C PRO A 164 -19.93 7.64 -18.52
N ASN A 165 -19.75 8.25 -17.34
CA ASN A 165 -19.08 7.61 -16.22
C ASN A 165 -19.84 6.36 -15.76
N LEU A 166 -19.15 5.50 -15.02
CA LEU A 166 -19.69 4.22 -14.58
C LEU A 166 -19.64 4.09 -13.06
N LEU A 167 -20.73 3.62 -12.47
CA LEU A 167 -20.78 3.15 -11.09
C LEU A 167 -21.30 1.71 -11.11
N TYR A 168 -20.49 0.81 -10.56
CA TYR A 168 -20.76 -0.61 -10.50
C TYR A 168 -20.97 -1.02 -9.04
N HIS A 169 -22.15 -1.51 -8.71
CA HIS A 169 -22.46 -2.07 -7.41
C HIS A 169 -21.94 -3.51 -7.32
N ASN A 170 -21.22 -3.85 -6.27
CA ASN A 170 -20.84 -5.22 -5.98
C ASN A 170 -22.07 -5.98 -5.47
N ASP A 171 -22.43 -7.10 -6.09
CA ASP A 171 -23.69 -7.81 -5.78
C ASP A 171 -23.67 -8.54 -4.40
N GLY A 172 -22.70 -8.24 -3.55
CA GLY A 172 -22.53 -8.80 -2.22
C GLY A 172 -22.14 -10.29 -2.19
N ASN A 173 -21.63 -10.79 -3.32
CA ASN A 173 -21.27 -12.20 -3.50
C ASN A 173 -19.75 -12.42 -3.70
N GLY A 174 -18.97 -11.34 -3.75
CA GLY A 174 -17.52 -11.38 -3.98
C GLY A 174 -17.13 -11.86 -5.39
N ILE A 175 -18.04 -11.75 -6.37
CA ILE A 175 -17.81 -12.27 -7.72
C ILE A 175 -18.24 -11.25 -8.77
N SER A 176 -19.45 -10.71 -8.66
CA SER A 176 -20.08 -9.95 -9.74
C SER A 176 -20.47 -8.53 -9.35
N PHE A 177 -20.50 -7.69 -10.39
CA PHE A 177 -20.93 -6.31 -10.29
C PHE A 177 -22.11 -6.04 -11.22
N THR A 178 -23.00 -5.16 -10.78
CA THR A 178 -24.12 -4.62 -11.56
C THR A 178 -23.89 -3.14 -11.87
N ASP A 179 -24.06 -2.75 -13.14
CA ASP A 179 -24.03 -1.33 -13.54
C ASP A 179 -25.26 -0.59 -12.97
N VAL A 180 -25.02 0.39 -12.11
CA VAL A 180 -26.01 1.26 -11.48
C VAL A 180 -25.81 2.74 -11.85
N SER A 181 -25.05 3.02 -12.91
CA SER A 181 -24.63 4.37 -13.33
C SER A 181 -25.83 5.28 -13.60
N ALA A 182 -26.81 4.79 -14.36
CA ALA A 182 -28.00 5.57 -14.71
C ALA A 182 -28.97 5.74 -13.53
N SER A 183 -29.11 4.72 -12.67
CA SER A 183 -29.99 4.80 -11.49
C SER A 183 -29.42 5.66 -10.37
N SER A 184 -28.10 5.72 -10.24
CA SER A 184 -27.40 6.62 -9.30
C SER A 184 -27.29 8.06 -9.83
N GLY A 185 -27.42 8.25 -11.14
CA GLY A 185 -27.20 9.54 -11.80
C GLY A 185 -25.72 9.91 -11.92
N PHE A 186 -24.81 8.95 -11.72
CA PHE A 186 -23.37 9.12 -11.90
C PHE A 186 -22.97 9.15 -13.39
N ASP A 187 -23.84 8.72 -14.29
CA ASP A 187 -23.63 8.57 -15.74
C ASP A 187 -23.52 9.89 -16.53
N ASP A 188 -23.07 10.99 -15.90
CA ASP A 188 -22.78 12.22 -16.64
C ASP A 188 -21.75 11.95 -17.75
N SER A 189 -22.00 12.51 -18.91
CA SER A 189 -21.14 12.31 -20.09
C SER A 189 -20.07 13.38 -20.21
N GLY A 190 -19.81 14.15 -19.15
CA GLY A 190 -18.72 15.11 -19.14
C GLY A 190 -17.39 14.44 -19.46
N ARG A 191 -16.37 15.23 -19.81
CA ARG A 191 -15.03 14.67 -20.10
C ARG A 191 -14.30 14.25 -18.82
N GLY A 192 -14.78 13.22 -18.13
CA GLY A 192 -14.23 12.70 -16.89
C GLY A 192 -12.75 12.38 -17.00
N ARG A 193 -12.00 12.72 -15.94
CA ARG A 193 -10.57 12.39 -15.82
C ARG A 193 -10.20 11.78 -14.49
N THR A 194 -10.78 12.30 -13.41
CA THR A 194 -10.45 11.82 -12.07
C THR A 194 -11.66 11.87 -11.16
N ILE A 195 -11.66 10.96 -10.21
CA ILE A 195 -12.62 10.86 -9.11
C ILE A 195 -11.80 11.01 -7.82
N VAL A 196 -12.31 11.81 -6.89
CA VAL A 196 -11.76 11.97 -5.54
C VAL A 196 -12.86 11.58 -4.57
N MET A 197 -12.57 10.70 -3.63
CA MET A 197 -13.50 10.26 -2.60
C MET A 197 -13.18 10.90 -1.24
N GLY A 198 -14.23 11.18 -0.47
CA GLY A 198 -14.16 11.54 0.94
C GLY A 198 -15.52 11.90 1.50
N ASP A 199 -15.70 11.71 2.80
CA ASP A 199 -16.90 12.13 3.55
C ASP A 199 -16.79 13.64 3.86
N TYR A 200 -17.30 14.50 2.97
CA TYR A 200 -17.03 15.95 3.05
C TYR A 200 -17.90 16.65 4.08
N ASP A 201 -19.06 16.09 4.41
CA ASP A 201 -20.01 16.65 5.37
C ASP A 201 -20.03 15.92 6.73
N ASN A 202 -19.23 14.85 6.87
CA ASN A 202 -19.04 14.04 8.07
C ASN A 202 -20.30 13.29 8.49
N ASP A 203 -21.09 12.78 7.53
CA ASP A 203 -22.27 11.98 7.80
C ASP A 203 -22.04 10.46 7.68
N GLY A 204 -20.84 10.08 7.26
CA GLY A 204 -20.29 8.73 7.39
C GLY A 204 -20.44 7.83 6.19
N ASP A 205 -21.06 8.32 5.12
CA ASP A 205 -20.96 7.69 3.82
C ASP A 205 -19.95 8.46 2.92
N PRO A 206 -19.21 7.75 2.06
CA PRO A 206 -18.23 8.39 1.19
C PRO A 206 -18.90 9.11 0.03
N ASP A 207 -18.56 10.39 -0.17
CA ASP A 207 -18.95 11.19 -1.33
C ASP A 207 -17.92 11.14 -2.45
N LEU A 208 -18.34 11.52 -3.67
CA LEU A 208 -17.45 11.58 -4.83
C LEU A 208 -17.39 13.00 -5.43
N PHE A 209 -16.17 13.49 -5.66
CA PHE A 209 -15.91 14.66 -6.47
C PHE A 209 -15.30 14.27 -7.82
N LEU A 210 -16.07 14.44 -8.90
CA LEU A 210 -15.67 14.15 -10.26
C LEU A 210 -15.15 15.40 -10.96
N VAL A 211 -13.97 15.29 -11.56
CA VAL A 211 -13.37 16.36 -12.37
C VAL A 211 -13.48 16.04 -13.85
N ASN A 212 -14.15 16.94 -14.57
CA ASN A 212 -14.26 16.91 -16.03
C ASN A 212 -13.25 17.86 -16.68
N TYR A 213 -12.52 17.38 -17.68
CA TYR A 213 -11.52 18.15 -18.41
C TYR A 213 -12.17 19.20 -19.32
N GLY A 214 -11.93 20.48 -19.01
CA GLY A 214 -12.45 21.61 -19.78
C GLY A 214 -13.98 21.79 -19.67
N GLU A 215 -14.61 21.06 -18.75
CA GLU A 215 -16.06 21.04 -18.53
C GLU A 215 -16.34 21.15 -17.01
N LYS A 216 -17.61 21.12 -16.60
CA LYS A 216 -17.98 21.33 -15.20
C LYS A 216 -17.61 20.11 -14.36
N ALA A 217 -16.97 20.33 -13.22
CA ALA A 217 -16.83 19.32 -12.17
C ALA A 217 -18.17 19.10 -11.44
N HIS A 218 -18.32 17.93 -10.82
CA HIS A 218 -19.50 17.53 -10.07
C HIS A 218 -19.11 17.04 -8.68
N LEU A 219 -19.87 17.46 -7.67
CA LEU A 219 -19.87 16.83 -6.34
C LEU A 219 -21.12 15.96 -6.26
N PHE A 220 -20.94 14.66 -6.11
CA PHE A 220 -21.98 13.69 -5.86
C PHE A 220 -22.03 13.44 -4.38
N ARG A 221 -23.09 13.94 -3.76
CA ARG A 221 -23.37 13.68 -2.35
C ARG A 221 -23.98 12.30 -2.21
N ASN A 222 -23.39 11.47 -1.38
CA ASN A 222 -24.01 10.23 -0.95
C ASN A 222 -24.90 10.53 0.27
N ASP A 223 -26.03 9.83 0.38
CA ASP A 223 -26.98 10.01 1.49
C ASP A 223 -27.50 8.63 1.96
N TYR A 224 -26.73 7.57 1.69
CA TYR A 224 -27.13 6.19 1.97
C TYR A 224 -27.25 5.93 3.47
N ALA A 225 -26.30 6.39 4.28
CA ALA A 225 -26.34 6.26 5.74
C ALA A 225 -27.64 6.84 6.33
N ASN A 226 -28.03 8.02 5.83
CA ASN A 226 -29.22 8.74 6.27
C ASN A 226 -30.53 8.12 5.79
N THR A 227 -30.52 7.39 4.66
CA THR A 227 -31.74 6.89 4.01
C THR A 227 -32.07 5.44 4.33
N THR A 228 -31.06 4.60 4.58
CA THR A 228 -31.25 3.17 4.89
C THR A 228 -31.07 2.83 6.36
N GLY A 229 -30.34 3.67 7.10
CA GLY A 229 -29.96 3.39 8.48
C GLY A 229 -28.89 2.31 8.61
N HIS A 230 -28.15 2.01 7.52
CA HIS A 230 -26.94 1.20 7.60
C HIS A 230 -25.91 1.89 8.49
N HIS A 231 -25.20 1.06 9.23
CA HIS A 231 -24.18 1.47 10.17
C HIS A 231 -22.83 1.59 9.47
N TRP A 232 -21.94 2.40 10.04
CA TRP A 232 -20.61 2.63 9.48
C TRP A 232 -19.55 2.83 10.57
N LEU A 233 -18.29 2.71 10.18
CA LEU A 233 -17.15 3.04 11.03
C LEU A 233 -16.02 3.59 10.17
N ILE A 234 -15.55 4.79 10.50
CA ILE A 234 -14.35 5.37 9.88
C ILE A 234 -13.19 5.32 10.87
N LEU A 235 -12.04 4.80 10.46
CA LEU A 235 -10.86 4.68 11.30
C LEU A 235 -9.69 5.53 10.77
N ASP A 236 -9.26 6.53 11.54
CA ASP A 236 -8.01 7.25 11.30
C ASP A 236 -6.87 6.56 12.05
N LEU A 237 -5.78 6.26 11.34
CA LEU A 237 -4.58 5.71 11.98
C LEU A 237 -3.54 6.80 12.27
N GLN A 238 -2.91 6.69 13.43
CA GLN A 238 -1.78 7.53 13.83
C GLN A 238 -0.60 6.64 14.21
N GLY A 239 0.38 6.50 13.31
CA GLY A 239 1.59 5.74 13.59
C GLY A 239 2.49 6.42 14.62
N ALA A 240 3.31 5.63 15.31
CA ALA A 240 4.22 6.08 16.37
C ALA A 240 5.32 7.05 15.85
N GLY A 241 5.53 7.06 14.54
CA GLY A 241 6.53 7.87 13.87
C GLY A 241 7.91 7.20 13.80
N PRO A 242 8.85 7.80 13.05
CA PRO A 242 10.15 7.20 12.84
C PRO A 242 10.94 7.03 14.16
N PRO A 243 11.72 5.94 14.31
CA PRO A 243 11.99 4.94 13.27
C PRO A 243 11.00 3.77 13.25
N LEU A 244 9.92 3.75 14.05
CA LEU A 244 9.04 2.58 14.17
C LEU A 244 8.09 2.41 12.98
N SER A 245 7.29 3.43 12.69
CA SER A 245 6.34 3.49 11.58
C SER A 245 6.32 4.91 11.00
N ASN A 246 5.70 5.12 9.84
CA ASN A 246 5.40 6.49 9.42
C ASN A 246 4.22 7.05 10.25
N ARG A 247 4.12 8.39 10.36
CA ARG A 247 3.13 9.03 11.24
C ARG A 247 1.69 8.88 10.77
N ASP A 248 1.50 8.70 9.47
CA ASP A 248 0.19 8.55 8.83
C ASP A 248 -0.30 7.10 8.79
N GLY A 249 0.49 6.14 9.31
CA GLY A 249 0.12 4.72 9.29
C GLY A 249 0.09 4.08 7.89
N ILE A 250 0.70 4.70 6.86
CA ILE A 250 0.77 4.14 5.50
C ILE A 250 1.40 2.74 5.52
N GLY A 251 0.77 1.77 4.85
CA GLY A 251 1.12 0.35 4.88
C GLY A 251 0.53 -0.43 6.06
N ALA A 252 -0.19 0.23 6.98
CA ALA A 252 -0.93 -0.49 8.01
C ALA A 252 -2.14 -1.21 7.40
N LYS A 253 -2.37 -2.44 7.86
CA LYS A 253 -3.50 -3.27 7.46
C LYS A 253 -4.52 -3.35 8.58
N ILE A 254 -5.79 -3.19 8.26
CA ILE A 254 -6.90 -3.28 9.19
C ILE A 254 -7.76 -4.47 8.80
N LYS A 255 -8.06 -5.31 9.77
CA LYS A 255 -9.06 -6.38 9.68
C LYS A 255 -10.20 -6.06 10.64
N LEU A 256 -11.38 -5.80 10.10
CA LEU A 256 -12.61 -5.60 10.87
C LEU A 256 -13.43 -6.88 10.86
N THR A 257 -14.01 -7.27 12.00
CA THR A 257 -14.91 -8.43 12.11
C THR A 257 -16.20 -8.03 12.81
N THR A 258 -17.34 -8.30 12.18
CA THR A 258 -18.69 -8.06 12.72
C THR A 258 -19.26 -9.27 13.46
N PRO A 259 -20.33 -9.13 14.26
CA PRO A 259 -20.92 -10.24 15.03
C PRO A 259 -21.52 -11.37 14.19
N ASP A 260 -21.95 -11.08 12.96
CA ASP A 260 -22.42 -12.08 11.99
C ASP A 260 -21.27 -12.91 11.36
N GLY A 261 -20.02 -12.57 11.67
CA GLY A 261 -18.82 -13.25 11.19
C GLY A 261 -18.27 -12.69 9.88
N ALA A 262 -18.87 -11.64 9.31
CA ALA A 262 -18.30 -10.97 8.16
C ALA A 262 -16.97 -10.29 8.53
N VAL A 263 -16.04 -10.29 7.57
CA VAL A 263 -14.70 -9.72 7.71
C VAL A 263 -14.47 -8.74 6.59
N GLN A 264 -13.89 -7.59 6.88
CA GLN A 264 -13.48 -6.61 5.89
C GLN A 264 -12.02 -6.24 6.11
N TYR A 265 -11.34 -5.90 5.02
CA TYR A 265 -9.92 -5.56 5.03
C TYR A 265 -9.68 -4.18 4.43
N TRP A 266 -8.71 -3.47 5.00
CA TRP A 266 -8.26 -2.19 4.48
C TRP A 266 -6.75 -2.09 4.57
N GLU A 267 -6.11 -1.55 3.53
CA GLU A 267 -4.71 -1.16 3.56
C GLU A 267 -4.61 0.36 3.48
N THR A 268 -3.96 0.96 4.47
CA THR A 268 -3.79 2.42 4.52
C THR A 268 -2.77 2.84 3.46
N ARG A 269 -3.20 3.58 2.44
CA ARG A 269 -2.37 3.95 1.29
C ARG A 269 -2.28 5.46 1.10
N SER A 270 -1.31 5.87 0.29
CA SER A 270 -1.14 7.26 -0.13
C SER A 270 -1.29 7.36 -1.64
N GLY A 271 -2.33 8.04 -2.10
CA GLY A 271 -2.62 8.29 -3.50
C GLY A 271 -3.42 7.16 -4.15
N ASP A 272 -4.31 7.55 -5.06
CA ASP A 272 -5.26 6.73 -5.78
C ASP A 272 -5.84 7.58 -6.92
N SER A 273 -6.50 6.94 -7.90
CA SER A 273 -7.21 7.60 -8.99
C SER A 273 -6.34 8.55 -9.85
N LEU A 274 -6.37 8.41 -11.17
CA LEU A 274 -5.48 9.17 -12.06
C LEU A 274 -5.55 10.68 -11.82
N GLY A 275 -4.45 11.28 -11.35
CA GLY A 275 -4.34 12.72 -11.09
C GLY A 275 -5.23 13.26 -9.96
N GLY A 276 -5.90 12.37 -9.22
CA GLY A 276 -6.67 12.64 -8.01
C GLY A 276 -5.87 12.26 -6.76
N GLY A 277 -6.46 12.53 -5.60
CA GLY A 277 -5.92 12.09 -4.31
C GLY A 277 -7.05 12.13 -3.30
N SER A 278 -7.71 10.99 -3.12
CA SER A 278 -8.80 10.80 -2.18
C SER A 278 -8.29 10.90 -0.74
N ASP A 279 -9.22 11.09 0.20
CA ASP A 279 -8.93 10.91 1.61
C ASP A 279 -8.83 9.41 1.91
N MET A 280 -7.74 8.76 1.47
CA MET A 280 -7.49 7.33 1.67
C MET A 280 -6.78 7.00 2.99
N ARG A 281 -6.45 8.02 3.79
CA ARG A 281 -5.86 7.80 5.12
C ARG A 281 -6.86 7.20 6.11
N PRO A 282 -8.13 7.65 6.15
CA PRO A 282 -9.16 6.99 6.90
C PRO A 282 -9.60 5.71 6.19
N ALA A 283 -9.79 4.65 6.96
CA ALA A 283 -10.43 3.44 6.48
C ALA A 283 -11.95 3.55 6.64
N TYR A 284 -12.68 3.39 5.54
CA TYR A 284 -14.14 3.42 5.52
C TYR A 284 -14.67 1.99 5.57
N PHE A 285 -15.53 1.70 6.54
CA PHE A 285 -16.20 0.39 6.67
C PHE A 285 -17.71 0.59 6.77
N GLY A 286 -18.46 0.10 5.79
CA GLY A 286 -19.89 -0.14 5.94
C GLY A 286 -20.14 -1.37 6.79
N LEU A 287 -21.10 -1.29 7.69
CA LEU A 287 -21.44 -2.36 8.62
C LEU A 287 -22.83 -2.95 8.34
N ASN A 288 -23.51 -2.47 7.30
CA ASN A 288 -24.87 -2.86 6.96
C ASN A 288 -25.75 -2.70 8.21
N ASN A 289 -26.51 -3.73 8.59
CA ASN A 289 -27.36 -3.72 9.78
C ASN A 289 -26.63 -4.10 11.09
N ASN A 290 -25.30 -4.29 11.07
CA ASN A 290 -24.54 -4.65 12.27
C ASN A 290 -24.35 -3.43 13.20
N ALA A 291 -25.10 -3.40 14.29
CA ALA A 291 -25.02 -2.33 15.30
C ALA A 291 -23.77 -2.41 16.21
N LEU A 292 -22.81 -3.31 15.93
CA LEU A 292 -21.60 -3.56 16.71
C LEU A 292 -20.47 -4.04 15.81
N VAL A 293 -19.23 -3.81 16.26
CA VAL A 293 -18.03 -4.45 15.72
C VAL A 293 -17.45 -5.38 16.79
N SER A 294 -17.24 -6.65 16.44
CA SER A 294 -16.69 -7.66 17.34
C SER A 294 -15.21 -7.39 17.63
N GLN A 295 -14.45 -7.08 16.57
CA GLN A 295 -13.01 -6.89 16.65
C GLN A 295 -12.52 -5.99 15.51
N VAL A 296 -11.56 -5.12 15.83
CA VAL A 296 -10.69 -4.48 14.85
C VAL A 296 -9.25 -4.87 15.18
N GLN A 297 -8.56 -5.45 14.22
CA GLN A 297 -7.13 -5.74 14.32
C GLN A 297 -6.37 -4.81 13.36
N VAL A 298 -5.40 -4.07 13.89
CA VAL A 298 -4.50 -3.21 13.12
C VAL A 298 -3.10 -3.83 13.15
N THR A 299 -2.58 -4.19 11.98
CA THR A 299 -1.18 -4.58 11.78
C THR A 299 -0.43 -3.36 11.29
N TRP A 300 0.45 -2.82 12.13
CA TRP A 300 1.23 -1.62 11.86
C TRP A 300 2.49 -1.91 11.02
N PRO A 301 3.04 -0.93 10.29
CA PRO A 301 4.32 -1.08 9.57
C PRO A 301 5.51 -1.47 10.46
N SER A 302 5.41 -1.23 11.77
CA SER A 302 6.39 -1.69 12.76
C SER A 302 6.34 -3.22 13.01
N GLY A 303 5.31 -3.91 12.54
CA GLY A 303 4.98 -5.30 12.85
C GLY A 303 4.14 -5.46 14.13
N ILE A 304 3.82 -4.38 14.85
CA ILE A 304 2.90 -4.44 15.99
C ILE A 304 1.52 -4.82 15.49
N VAL A 305 0.88 -5.79 16.15
CA VAL A 305 -0.52 -6.15 15.91
C VAL A 305 -1.35 -5.71 17.11
N GLN A 306 -2.18 -4.69 16.94
CA GLN A 306 -3.06 -4.13 17.96
C GLN A 306 -4.48 -4.63 17.75
N THR A 307 -5.15 -5.07 18.80
CA THR A 307 -6.52 -5.61 18.73
C THR A 307 -7.43 -4.80 19.63
N LEU A 308 -8.49 -4.23 19.04
CA LEU A 308 -9.50 -3.43 19.71
C LEU A 308 -10.86 -4.15 19.66
N THR A 309 -11.66 -3.96 20.70
CA THR A 309 -13.03 -4.49 20.82
C THR A 309 -13.93 -3.43 21.41
N ASN A 310 -15.25 -3.57 21.26
CA ASN A 310 -16.25 -2.63 21.78
C ASN A 310 -16.07 -1.19 21.27
N LEU A 311 -15.66 -1.04 20.01
CA LEU A 311 -15.64 0.27 19.36
C LEU A 311 -17.08 0.74 19.13
N ALA A 312 -17.34 2.02 19.40
CA ALA A 312 -18.60 2.63 19.01
C ALA A 312 -18.63 2.82 17.49
N ILE A 313 -19.77 2.53 16.89
CA ILE A 313 -20.05 2.68 15.47
C ILE A 313 -20.72 4.03 15.18
N ASP A 314 -21.02 4.30 13.92
CA ASP A 314 -21.60 5.54 13.39
C ASP A 314 -20.76 6.76 13.79
N ARG A 315 -19.45 6.60 13.63
CA ARG A 315 -18.45 7.61 13.98
C ARG A 315 -17.11 7.37 13.32
N ARG A 316 -16.34 8.45 13.30
CA ARG A 316 -14.91 8.46 13.00
C ARG A 316 -14.10 8.31 14.29
N ILE A 317 -13.18 7.35 14.34
CA ILE A 317 -12.32 7.06 15.51
C ILE A 317 -10.85 7.13 15.11
N THR A 318 -10.04 7.81 15.91
CA THR A 318 -8.59 7.75 15.78
C THR A 318 -8.01 6.60 16.60
N ILE A 319 -7.20 5.75 15.97
CA ILE A 319 -6.41 4.70 16.60
C ILE A 319 -4.94 5.10 16.51
N SER A 320 -4.30 5.29 17.66
CA SER A 320 -2.86 5.52 17.73
C SER A 320 -2.12 4.19 17.93
N GLU A 321 -1.02 4.01 17.20
CA GLU A 321 -0.12 2.87 17.36
C GLU A 321 0.39 2.80 18.80
N GLU A 322 0.19 1.66 19.45
CA GLU A 322 0.75 1.41 20.77
C GLU A 322 2.27 1.49 20.74
N ALA A 323 2.85 2.12 21.77
CA ALA A 323 4.30 2.14 21.92
C ALA A 323 4.82 0.71 22.08
N SER A 324 5.74 0.29 21.20
CA SER A 324 6.45 -0.97 21.40
C SER A 324 7.28 -0.92 22.69
N PRO A 325 7.48 -2.06 23.37
CA PRO A 325 8.49 -2.17 24.42
C PRO A 325 9.85 -1.67 23.92
N PRO A 326 10.68 -1.07 24.80
CA PRO A 326 12.04 -0.68 24.46
C PRO A 326 12.84 -1.84 23.83
N GLN A 327 13.34 -1.63 22.61
CA GLN A 327 14.06 -2.61 21.80
C GLN A 327 15.13 -1.94 20.94
N ILE A 328 16.12 -2.73 20.56
CA ILE A 328 17.13 -2.40 19.54
C ILE A 328 17.07 -3.53 18.53
N ILE A 329 17.17 -3.22 17.25
CA ILE A 329 17.23 -4.18 16.13
C ILE A 329 18.45 -3.82 15.30
N LEU A 330 19.43 -4.71 15.23
CA LEU A 330 20.65 -4.52 14.46
C LEU A 330 20.37 -4.80 12.98
N ILE A 331 20.70 -3.82 12.14
CA ILE A 331 20.42 -3.85 10.71
C ILE A 331 21.67 -4.24 9.92
N SER A 332 22.83 -3.68 10.26
CA SER A 332 24.10 -4.00 9.60
C SER A 332 25.27 -3.82 10.56
N PRO A 333 26.25 -4.74 10.60
CA PRO A 333 26.29 -6.01 9.85
C PRO A 333 25.31 -7.00 10.44
N ASN A 334 24.63 -7.78 9.59
CA ASN A 334 23.68 -8.81 10.01
C ASN A 334 24.05 -10.23 9.51
N GLY A 335 25.13 -10.33 8.74
CA GLY A 335 25.87 -11.57 8.49
C GLY A 335 26.18 -11.85 7.02
N GLY A 336 27.26 -12.58 6.78
CA GLY A 336 27.77 -12.90 5.44
C GLY A 336 28.62 -11.80 4.80
N GLU A 337 28.63 -10.59 5.35
CA GLU A 337 29.46 -9.50 4.85
C GLU A 337 30.96 -9.82 5.01
N THR A 338 31.79 -9.19 4.18
CA THR A 338 33.25 -9.21 4.36
C THR A 338 33.75 -7.78 4.51
N TRP A 339 34.21 -7.45 5.71
CA TRP A 339 34.74 -6.15 6.05
C TRP A 339 36.27 -6.16 6.01
N ILE A 340 36.83 -5.22 5.26
CA ILE A 340 38.26 -5.11 5.04
C ILE A 340 38.88 -4.24 6.12
N LYS A 341 39.95 -4.74 6.73
CA LYS A 341 40.71 -3.99 7.73
C LYS A 341 41.25 -2.68 7.15
N GLY A 342 41.13 -1.59 7.90
CA GLY A 342 41.51 -0.24 7.50
C GLY A 342 40.43 0.52 6.74
N SER A 343 39.37 -0.16 6.28
CA SER A 343 38.20 0.48 5.69
C SER A 343 37.17 0.88 6.75
N THR A 344 36.37 1.90 6.44
CA THR A 344 35.26 2.35 7.27
C THR A 344 33.95 1.75 6.76
N TYR A 345 33.17 1.18 7.68
CA TYR A 345 31.84 0.65 7.43
C TYR A 345 30.87 1.26 8.44
N THR A 346 29.62 1.47 8.03
CA THR A 346 28.57 1.96 8.92
C THR A 346 27.86 0.79 9.59
N ILE A 347 27.89 0.76 10.92
CA ILE A 347 27.01 -0.08 11.73
C ILE A 347 25.66 0.62 11.80
N ARG A 348 24.55 -0.10 11.57
CA ARG A 348 23.20 0.46 11.54
C ARG A 348 22.26 -0.34 12.43
N TRP A 349 21.34 0.34 13.09
CA TRP A 349 20.29 -0.28 13.89
C TRP A 349 19.03 0.61 13.90
N ARG A 350 17.89 0.04 14.28
CA ARG A 350 16.68 0.76 14.68
C ARG A 350 16.45 0.54 16.16
N ASP A 351 15.92 1.55 16.84
CA ASP A 351 15.55 1.44 18.24
C ASP A 351 14.42 2.42 18.57
N ASN A 352 13.82 2.25 19.74
CA ASN A 352 12.84 3.17 20.32
C ASN A 352 13.28 3.60 21.73
N ILE A 353 14.59 3.73 21.95
CA ILE A 353 15.16 4.04 23.27
C ILE A 353 15.71 5.47 23.30
N SER A 354 15.64 6.10 24.47
CA SER A 354 16.24 7.43 24.67
C SER A 354 17.69 7.39 25.17
N SER A 355 18.16 6.22 25.61
CA SER A 355 19.50 6.04 26.17
C SER A 355 20.55 5.92 25.07
N ASN A 356 21.78 6.38 25.32
CA ASN A 356 22.92 6.03 24.47
C ASN A 356 23.13 4.51 24.37
N VAL A 357 23.80 4.07 23.32
CA VAL A 357 24.13 2.66 23.09
C VAL A 357 25.62 2.38 23.22
N LYS A 358 25.94 1.12 23.53
CA LYS A 358 27.28 0.55 23.47
C LYS A 358 27.36 -0.46 22.35
N ILE A 359 28.44 -0.37 21.58
CA ILE A 359 28.68 -1.24 20.43
C ILE A 359 29.88 -2.14 20.72
N ARG A 360 29.68 -3.46 20.59
CA ARG A 360 30.72 -4.47 20.81
C ARG A 360 30.94 -5.29 19.54
N LEU A 361 32.21 -5.62 19.31
CA LEU A 361 32.57 -6.69 18.38
C LEU A 361 32.70 -7.99 19.17
N LEU A 362 32.02 -9.03 18.71
CA LEU A 362 32.09 -10.38 19.24
C LEU A 362 32.83 -11.28 18.27
N ASN A 363 33.57 -12.27 18.77
CA ASN A 363 34.11 -13.38 18.00
C ASN A 363 33.67 -14.69 18.67
N GLY A 364 32.70 -15.37 18.05
CA GLY A 364 31.89 -16.37 18.76
C GLY A 364 31.14 -15.72 19.92
N SER A 365 31.24 -16.30 21.13
CA SER A 365 30.58 -15.77 22.34
C SER A 365 31.41 -14.76 23.13
N ARG A 366 32.66 -14.48 22.71
CA ARG A 366 33.58 -13.61 23.44
C ARG A 366 33.59 -12.21 22.84
N THR A 367 33.67 -11.19 23.69
CA THR A 367 33.92 -9.82 23.24
C THR A 367 35.35 -9.72 22.72
N ALA A 368 35.50 -9.44 21.43
CA ALA A 368 36.77 -9.23 20.75
C ALA A 368 37.25 -7.77 20.89
N ALA A 369 36.32 -6.81 20.80
CA ALA A 369 36.62 -5.39 20.98
C ALA A 369 35.38 -4.62 21.45
N ILE A 370 35.62 -3.47 22.09
CA ILE A 370 34.58 -2.44 22.29
C ILE A 370 34.76 -1.45 21.14
N ILE A 371 33.78 -1.40 20.24
CA ILE A 371 33.79 -0.49 19.09
C ILE A 371 33.48 0.93 19.57
N ALA A 372 32.41 1.07 20.35
CA ALA A 372 32.03 2.32 21.00
C ALA A 372 31.54 2.01 22.42
N ALA A 373 32.12 2.66 23.43
CA ALA A 373 31.70 2.46 24.82
C ALA A 373 30.39 3.19 25.16
N SER A 374 30.12 4.30 24.46
CA SER A 374 28.89 5.10 24.52
C SER A 374 28.81 5.93 23.23
N THR A 375 27.70 5.84 22.51
CA THR A 375 27.38 6.70 21.36
C THR A 375 25.89 7.05 21.39
N PRO A 376 25.45 8.20 20.85
CA PRO A 376 24.03 8.49 20.67
C PRO A 376 23.29 7.33 19.98
N SER A 377 22.03 7.11 20.37
CA SER A 377 21.14 6.15 19.71
C SER A 377 20.44 6.79 18.52
N ASP A 378 21.22 7.19 17.52
CA ASP A 378 20.74 7.86 16.30
C ASP A 378 20.67 6.91 15.09
N GLY A 379 20.75 5.60 15.35
CA GLY A 379 20.57 4.53 14.37
C GLY A 379 21.80 4.19 13.52
N SER A 380 22.93 4.87 13.69
CA SER A 380 24.14 4.55 12.92
C SER A 380 25.46 4.88 13.61
N PHE A 381 26.53 4.16 13.27
CA PHE A 381 27.87 4.43 13.74
C PHE A 381 28.92 4.02 12.71
N ASP A 382 29.71 4.96 12.23
CA ASP A 382 30.83 4.67 11.33
C ASP A 382 32.02 4.09 12.10
N TRP A 383 32.42 2.87 11.73
CA TRP A 383 33.54 2.17 12.33
C TRP A 383 34.63 1.87 11.30
N THR A 384 35.82 2.43 11.54
CA THR A 384 37.04 2.02 10.83
C THR A 384 37.59 0.74 11.45
N VAL A 385 37.58 -0.35 10.68
CA VAL A 385 38.02 -1.67 11.15
C VAL A 385 39.53 -1.62 11.46
N PRO A 386 39.97 -1.88 12.71
CA PRO A 386 41.38 -1.77 13.07
C PRO A 386 42.27 -2.73 12.27
N THR A 387 43.40 -2.24 11.77
CA THR A 387 44.39 -3.07 11.04
C THR A 387 45.04 -4.14 11.93
N SER A 388 45.04 -3.93 13.25
CA SER A 388 45.52 -4.87 14.26
C SER A 388 44.56 -6.01 14.59
N LEU A 389 43.32 -5.97 14.10
CA LEU A 389 42.34 -7.02 14.35
C LEU A 389 42.73 -8.31 13.61
N ALA A 390 42.50 -9.47 14.24
CA ALA A 390 42.77 -10.75 13.62
C ALA A 390 41.75 -11.06 12.51
N ASP A 391 42.20 -11.70 11.43
CA ASP A 391 41.30 -12.18 10.37
C ASP A 391 40.40 -13.31 10.93
N GLY A 392 39.16 -13.38 10.46
CA GLY A 392 38.21 -14.39 10.94
C GLY A 392 36.82 -14.27 10.32
N ARG A 393 36.03 -15.35 10.41
CA ARG A 393 34.68 -15.47 9.83
C ARG A 393 33.55 -15.59 10.86
N ASN A 394 33.89 -15.43 12.14
CA ASN A 394 32.99 -15.67 13.27
C ASN A 394 32.63 -14.36 14.01
N TYR A 395 32.79 -13.22 13.34
CA TYR A 395 32.53 -11.93 13.95
C TYR A 395 31.05 -11.61 13.95
N LYS A 396 30.56 -10.99 15.02
CA LYS A 396 29.23 -10.39 15.14
C LYS A 396 29.35 -9.02 15.78
N VAL A 397 28.46 -8.10 15.43
CA VAL A 397 28.29 -6.85 16.16
C VAL A 397 27.14 -7.02 17.15
N GLU A 398 27.27 -6.40 18.31
CA GLU A 398 26.17 -6.22 19.26
C GLU A 398 25.99 -4.73 19.52
N VAL A 399 24.73 -4.28 19.50
CA VAL A 399 24.32 -2.96 19.98
C VAL A 399 23.42 -3.17 21.19
N ARG A 400 23.68 -2.45 22.27
CA ARG A 400 22.93 -2.56 23.53
C ARG A 400 22.69 -1.21 24.18
N SER A 401 21.57 -1.07 24.87
CA SER A 401 21.31 0.10 25.71
C SER A 401 22.31 0.18 26.87
N LEU A 402 22.67 1.41 27.25
CA LEU A 402 23.46 1.67 28.45
C LEU A 402 22.62 1.69 29.73
N ASP A 403 21.33 2.03 29.64
CA ASP A 403 20.44 2.13 30.80
C ASP A 403 19.85 0.76 31.17
N ASP A 404 19.58 -0.10 30.19
CA ASP A 404 19.12 -1.48 30.39
C ASP A 404 19.82 -2.46 29.45
N ALA A 405 20.74 -3.26 29.99
CA ALA A 405 21.52 -4.22 29.21
C ALA A 405 20.73 -5.42 28.67
N THR A 406 19.46 -5.58 29.06
CA THR A 406 18.55 -6.58 28.47
C THR A 406 18.04 -6.13 27.10
N ILE A 407 17.98 -4.82 26.86
CA ILE A 407 17.66 -4.21 25.57
C ILE A 407 18.92 -4.22 24.71
N ARG A 408 19.02 -5.22 23.85
CA ARG A 408 20.15 -5.38 22.93
C ARG A 408 19.78 -6.24 21.74
N ASP A 409 20.56 -6.11 20.70
CA ASP A 409 20.54 -7.04 19.58
C ASP A 409 21.94 -7.31 19.02
N GLN A 410 22.07 -8.42 18.31
CA GLN A 410 23.30 -8.93 17.73
C GLN A 410 23.08 -9.33 16.28
N SER A 411 24.14 -9.29 15.47
CA SER A 411 24.08 -9.79 14.09
C SER A 411 23.50 -11.20 14.06
N ASP A 412 22.52 -11.46 13.20
CA ASP A 412 21.83 -12.75 13.08
C ASP A 412 22.82 -13.85 12.70
N ARG A 413 23.69 -13.58 11.72
CA ARG A 413 24.77 -14.47 11.29
C ARG A 413 26.13 -13.80 11.44
N SER A 414 27.17 -14.62 11.39
CA SER A 414 28.54 -14.12 11.47
C SER A 414 28.94 -13.42 10.16
N PHE A 415 29.77 -12.39 10.26
CA PHE A 415 30.44 -11.75 9.14
C PHE A 415 31.96 -11.98 9.20
N THR A 416 32.63 -11.69 8.10
CA THR A 416 34.07 -11.89 7.92
C THR A 416 34.81 -10.57 8.09
N ILE A 417 35.94 -10.60 8.80
CA ILE A 417 36.94 -9.53 8.77
C ILE A 417 38.23 -10.07 8.15
N ALA A 418 38.75 -9.37 7.14
CA ALA A 418 39.90 -9.82 6.36
C ALA A 418 40.86 -8.67 5.99
N THR A 419 42.10 -9.02 5.65
CA THR A 419 43.07 -8.08 5.05
C THR A 419 42.78 -7.93 3.54
N SER A 420 42.96 -6.73 2.97
CA SER A 420 42.82 -6.50 1.52
C SER A 420 43.73 -7.44 0.72
N GLY A 421 43.16 -8.23 -0.21
CA GLY A 421 43.92 -9.04 -1.17
C GLY A 421 43.89 -10.57 -0.99
N ARG A 422 42.88 -11.13 -0.32
CA ARG A 422 42.61 -12.58 -0.32
C ARG A 422 41.14 -12.89 -0.51
#